data_AF-A0A9D9RU93-F1
#
_entry.id   AF-A0A9D9RU93-F1
#
_cell.length_a   1.000
_cell.length_b   1.000
_cell.length_c   1.000
_cell.angle_alpha   90.00
_cell.angle_beta   90.00
_cell.angle_gamma   90.00
#
_symmetry.space_group_name_H-M   'P 1'
#
loop_
_entity.id
_entity.type
_entity.pdbx_description
1 polymer ?
#
loop_
_entity_poly.entity_id
_entity_poly.type
_entity_poly.pdbx_seq_one_letter_code
_entity_poly.pdbx_strand_id
1 'polypeptide(L)'
;MDGDEPLIYRVGMFFYVIGGGAFVLFVTSDLAKQVDFDFLFIAIVMIGIGWMFRRGMTPPPSAGRFAWLKKTREAAKKKKAEKSKAGQAAKKR
;
A
#
# COMPACT_ATOMS: atom_id res chain seq x y z
N MET A 1 10.19 -11.94 -16.75
CA MET A 1 11.22 -11.05 -16.18
C MET A 1 11.17 -11.25 -14.70
N ASP A 2 12.18 -11.94 -14.21
CA ASP A 2 12.26 -12.56 -12.90
C ASP A 2 12.29 -11.49 -11.81
N GLY A 3 11.17 -11.38 -11.09
CA GLY A 3 11.05 -11.75 -9.68
C GLY A 3 11.98 -11.17 -8.62
N ASP A 4 13.01 -10.42 -8.97
CA ASP A 4 13.94 -9.85 -7.99
C ASP A 4 13.30 -8.60 -7.40
N GLU A 5 12.37 -8.81 -6.46
CA GLU A 5 12.04 -7.76 -5.49
C GLU A 5 13.37 -7.30 -4.89
N PRO A 6 13.74 -6.01 -5.08
CA PRO A 6 14.91 -5.42 -4.48
C PRO A 6 15.03 -5.85 -3.02
N LEU A 7 16.20 -6.37 -2.62
CA LEU A 7 16.46 -6.85 -1.26
C LEU A 7 16.02 -5.84 -0.18
N ILE A 8 16.08 -4.54 -0.51
CA ILE A 8 15.59 -3.43 0.32
C ILE A 8 14.10 -3.56 0.71
N TYR A 9 13.23 -4.11 -0.15
CA TYR A 9 11.81 -4.32 0.19
C TYR A 9 11.61 -5.49 1.14
N ARG A 10 12.42 -6.55 1.01
CA ARG A 10 12.43 -7.66 1.97
C ARG A 10 12.95 -7.21 3.33
N VAL A 11 13.97 -6.37 3.34
CA VAL A 11 14.45 -5.69 4.55
C VAL A 11 13.34 -4.83 5.16
N GLY A 12 12.60 -4.06 4.35
CA GLY A 12 11.41 -3.33 4.82
C GLY A 12 10.37 -4.24 5.48
N MET A 13 10.09 -5.40 4.88
CA MET A 13 9.19 -6.40 5.46
C MET A 13 9.71 -6.98 6.78
N PHE A 14 11.02 -7.21 6.90
CA PHE A 14 11.62 -7.63 8.16
C PHE A 14 11.35 -6.61 9.28
N PHE A 15 11.53 -5.32 9.02
CA PHE A 15 11.21 -4.27 9.99
C PHE A 15 9.73 -4.23 10.39
N TYR A 16 8.81 -4.50 9.46
CA TYR A 16 7.38 -4.63 9.80
C TYR A 16 7.11 -5.84 10.71
N VAL A 17 7.77 -6.97 10.49
CA VAL A 17 7.60 -8.17 11.35
C VAL A 17 8.12 -7.91 12.75
N ILE A 18 9.32 -7.33 12.88
CA ILE A 18 9.90 -6.98 14.18
C ILE A 18 9.06 -5.91 14.90
N GLY A 19 8.64 -4.87 14.18
CA GLY A 19 7.78 -3.83 14.74
C GLY A 19 6.42 -4.36 15.18
N GLY A 20 5.83 -5.27 14.40
CA GLY A 20 4.60 -5.99 14.79
C GLY A 20 4.80 -6.86 16.02
N GLY A 21 5.93 -7.57 16.13
CA GLY A 21 6.28 -8.35 17.31
C GLY A 21 6.42 -7.49 18.57
N ALA A 22 7.12 -6.35 18.48
CA ALA A 22 7.22 -5.39 19.58
C ALA A 22 5.84 -4.82 19.97
N PHE A 23 4.97 -4.56 18.99
CA PHE A 23 3.60 -4.12 19.28
C PHE A 23 2.79 -5.18 20.04
N VAL A 24 2.94 -6.46 19.68
CA VAL A 24 2.30 -7.56 20.43
C VAL A 24 2.83 -7.63 21.86
N LEU A 25 4.13 -7.41 22.08
CA LEU A 25 4.70 -7.33 23.43
C LEU A 25 4.11 -6.18 24.23
N PHE A 26 3.98 -4.99 23.62
CA PHE A 26 3.30 -3.84 24.24
C PHE A 26 1.87 -4.18 24.67
N VAL A 27 1.06 -4.76 23.77
CA VAL A 27 -0.32 -5.14 24.09
C VAL A 27 -0.35 -6.18 25.22
N THR A 28 0.57 -7.14 25.21
CA THR A 28 0.66 -8.16 26.26
C THR A 28 1.03 -7.54 27.62
N SER A 29 1.94 -6.56 27.61
CA SER A 29 2.36 -5.79 28.79
C SER A 29 1.20 -4.93 29.35
N ASP A 30 0.41 -4.31 28.48
CA ASP A 30 -0.79 -3.56 28.85
C ASP A 30 -1.84 -4.47 29.50
N LEU A 31 -2.08 -5.65 28.90
CA LEU A 31 -2.97 -6.68 29.47
C LEU A 31 -2.48 -7.19 30.84
N ALA A 32 -1.17 -7.23 31.06
CA ALA A 32 -0.56 -7.60 32.35
C ALA A 32 -0.59 -6.46 33.38
N LYS A 33 -1.19 -5.30 33.07
CA LYS A 33 -1.20 -4.07 33.90
C LYS A 33 0.21 -3.54 34.21
N GLN A 34 1.21 -3.91 33.40
CA GLN A 34 2.59 -3.43 33.50
C GLN A 34 2.94 -2.77 32.18
N VAL A 35 2.30 -1.63 31.89
CA VAL A 35 2.44 -0.94 30.61
C VAL A 35 3.89 -0.51 30.40
N ASP A 36 4.52 -1.09 29.40
CA ASP A 36 5.89 -0.79 29.01
C ASP A 36 5.87 -0.10 27.64
N PHE A 37 6.00 1.22 27.69
CA PHE A 37 5.94 2.07 26.52
C PHE A 37 7.16 1.91 25.61
N ASP A 38 8.26 1.31 26.09
CA ASP A 38 9.44 1.09 25.25
C ASP A 38 9.10 0.17 24.07
N PHE A 39 8.28 -0.85 24.30
CA PHE A 39 7.79 -1.72 23.23
C PHE A 39 6.94 -0.97 22.19
N LEU A 40 6.13 -0.01 22.63
CA LEU A 40 5.34 0.84 21.71
C LEU A 40 6.25 1.75 20.89
N PHE A 41 7.24 2.40 21.51
CA PHE A 41 8.20 3.24 20.82
C PHE A 41 9.02 2.45 19.81
N ILE A 42 9.54 1.27 20.20
CA ILE A 42 10.25 0.36 19.31
C ILE A 42 9.36 -0.04 18.13
N ALA A 43 8.10 -0.41 18.37
CA ALA A 43 7.16 -0.77 17.32
C ALA A 43 6.98 0.37 16.30
N ILE A 44 6.73 1.60 16.77
CA ILE A 44 6.53 2.76 15.90
C ILE A 44 7.79 3.05 15.07
N VAL A 45 8.98 3.03 15.69
CA VAL A 45 10.24 3.29 14.99
C VAL A 45 10.51 2.22 13.94
N MET A 46 10.34 0.94 14.27
CA MET A 46 10.56 -0.17 13.34
C MET A 46 9.57 -0.11 12.16
N ILE A 47 8.28 0.13 12.42
CA ILE A 47 7.27 0.28 11.37
C ILE A 47 7.57 1.49 10.47
N GLY A 48 8.02 2.61 11.06
CA GLY A 48 8.41 3.80 10.31
C GLY A 48 9.60 3.56 9.38
N ILE A 49 10.63 2.84 9.86
CA ILE A 49 11.79 2.43 9.04
C ILE A 49 11.35 1.46 7.92
N GLY A 50 10.53 0.46 8.24
CA GLY A 50 9.99 -0.48 7.26
C GLY A 50 9.18 0.23 6.15
N TRP A 51 8.40 1.24 6.53
CA TRP A 51 7.67 2.10 5.59
C TRP A 51 8.62 2.88 4.68
N MET A 52 9.69 3.44 5.23
CA MET A 52 10.67 4.21 4.46
C MET A 52 11.28 3.36 3.35
N PHE A 53 11.66 2.12 3.64
CA PHE A 53 12.22 1.20 2.64
C PHE A 53 11.21 0.77 1.57
N ARG A 54 9.91 0.77 1.89
CA ARG A 54 8.86 0.36 0.96
C ARG A 54 8.33 1.50 0.07
N ARG A 55 8.65 2.76 0.37
CA ARG A 55 8.10 3.95 -0.32
C ARG A 55 8.40 3.99 -1.82
N GLY A 56 9.46 3.31 -2.28
CA GLY A 56 9.85 3.24 -3.69
C GLY A 56 9.34 2.01 -4.45
N MET A 57 8.53 1.15 -3.83
CA MET A 57 8.11 -0.12 -4.45
C MET A 57 7.17 0.13 -5.63
N THR A 58 7.58 -0.30 -6.82
CA THR A 58 6.70 -0.29 -7.99
C THR A 58 5.55 -1.26 -7.75
N PRO A 59 4.29 -0.87 -8.07
CA PRO A 59 3.15 -1.76 -7.88
C PRO A 59 3.40 -3.08 -8.63
N PRO A 60 3.02 -4.22 -8.04
CA PRO A 60 3.28 -5.53 -8.62
C PRO A 60 2.65 -5.61 -10.03
N PRO A 61 3.28 -6.34 -10.96
CA PRO A 61 2.74 -6.52 -12.29
C PRO A 61 1.32 -7.06 -12.17
N SER A 62 0.39 -6.49 -12.94
CA SER A 62 -1.02 -6.86 -12.84
C SER A 62 -1.18 -8.35 -13.10
N ALA A 63 -1.64 -9.10 -12.10
CA ALA A 63 -2.06 -10.46 -12.31
C ALA A 63 -3.19 -10.44 -13.35
N GLY A 64 -2.98 -11.04 -14.53
CA GLY A 64 -3.89 -10.97 -15.69
C GLY A 64 -5.32 -11.44 -15.44
N ARG A 65 -5.62 -11.92 -14.22
CA ARG A 65 -6.92 -12.37 -13.72
C ARG A 65 -8.04 -11.32 -13.84
N PHE A 66 -7.72 -10.02 -13.82
CA PHE A 66 -8.68 -8.92 -13.97
C PHE A 66 -8.50 -8.08 -15.23
N ALA A 67 -7.74 -8.56 -16.23
CA ALA A 67 -7.48 -7.82 -17.46
C ALA A 67 -8.78 -7.45 -18.21
N TRP A 68 -9.76 -8.35 -18.21
CA TRP A 68 -11.06 -8.11 -18.83
C TRP A 68 -11.85 -6.99 -18.13
N LEU A 69 -11.92 -7.01 -16.80
CA LEU A 69 -12.62 -5.98 -16.01
C LEU A 69 -11.96 -4.59 -16.12
N LYS A 70 -10.63 -4.57 -16.28
CA LYS A 70 -9.89 -3.31 -16.54
C LYS A 70 -10.25 -2.73 -17.91
N LYS A 71 -10.28 -3.58 -18.94
CA LYS A 71 -10.63 -3.17 -20.32
C LYS A 71 -12.04 -2.59 -20.41
N THR A 72 -13.01 -3.19 -19.70
CA THR A 72 -14.40 -2.68 -19.69
C THR A 72 -14.52 -1.36 -18.93
N ARG A 73 -13.83 -1.19 -17.80
CA ARG A 73 -13.78 0.08 -17.06
C ARG A 73 -13.13 1.21 -17.86
N GLU A 74 -12.02 0.95 -18.55
CA GLU A 74 -11.34 1.95 -19.37
C GLU A 74 -12.19 2.38 -20.58
N ALA A 75 -12.86 1.44 -21.25
CA ALA A 75 -13.80 1.74 -22.32
C ALA A 75 -14.98 2.60 -21.85
N ALA A 76 -15.52 2.32 -20.65
CA ALA A 76 -16.60 3.12 -20.06
C ALA A 76 -16.15 4.55 -19.72
N LYS A 77 -14.92 4.72 -19.19
CA LYS A 77 -14.34 6.05 -18.91
C LYS A 77 -14.15 6.87 -20.19
N LYS A 78 -13.65 6.26 -21.28
CA LYS A 78 -13.49 6.94 -22.58
C LYS A 78 -14.82 7.42 -23.14
N LYS A 79 -15.86 6.56 -23.15
CA LYS A 79 -17.21 6.95 -23.61
C LYS A 79 -17.81 8.09 -22.78
N LYS A 80 -17.55 8.13 -21.47
CA LYS A 80 -18.04 9.22 -20.59
C LYS A 80 -17.26 10.53 -20.82
N ALA A 81 -15.96 10.44 -21.11
CA ALA A 81 -15.12 11.59 -21.47
C ALA A 81 -15.51 12.19 -22.84
N GLU A 82 -15.85 11.36 -23.82
CA GLU A 82 -16.32 11.83 -25.14
C GLU A 82 -17.69 12.50 -25.05
N LYS A 83 -18.64 11.91 -24.29
CA LYS A 83 -19.97 12.53 -24.08
C LYS A 83 -19.90 13.86 -23.32
N SER A 84 -18.98 13.98 -22.35
CA SER A 84 -18.79 15.26 -21.62
C SER A 84 -18.12 16.33 -22.47
N LYS A 85 -17.16 15.97 -23.33
CA LYS A 85 -16.58 16.90 -24.32
C LYS A 85 -17.59 17.35 -25.38
N ALA A 86 -18.43 16.43 -25.88
CA ALA A 86 -19.50 16.76 -26.82
C ALA A 86 -20.57 17.67 -26.18
N GLY A 87 -20.94 17.42 -24.93
CA GLY A 87 -21.88 18.27 -24.17
C GLY A 87 -21.33 19.66 -23.86
N GLN A 88 -20.02 19.80 -23.62
CA GLN A 88 -19.38 21.12 -23.44
C GLN A 88 -19.24 21.89 -24.76
N ALA A 89 -18.97 21.22 -25.87
CA ALA A 89 -18.91 21.86 -27.20
C ALA A 89 -20.30 22.34 -27.67
N ALA A 90 -21.37 21.61 -27.34
CA ALA A 90 -22.75 21.99 -27.66
C ALA A 90 -23.25 23.18 -26.81
N LYS A 91 -22.73 23.38 -25.59
CA LYS A 91 -23.10 24.49 -24.70
C LYS A 91 -22.35 25.80 -24.99
N LYS A 92 -21.35 25.78 -25.88
CA LYS A 92 -20.51 26.94 -26.25
C LYS A 92 -20.87 27.53 -27.63
N ARG A 93 -21.91 27.00 -28.28
CA ARG A 93 -22.55 27.56 -29.48
C ARG A 93 -23.84 28.25 -29.07
#